data_AF-U1Q287-F1
#
_entry.id   AF-U1Q287-F1
#
_cell.length_a   1.000
_cell.length_b   1.000
_cell.length_c   1.000
_cell.angle_alpha   90.00
_cell.angle_beta   90.00
_cell.angle_gamma   90.00
#
_symmetry.space_group_name_H-M   'P 1'
#
loop_
_entity.id
_entity.type
_entity.pdbx_description
1 polymer ?
#
loop_
_entity_poly.entity_id
_entity_poly.type
_entity_poly.pdbx_seq_one_letter_code
_entity_poly.pdbx_strand_id
1 'polypeptide(L)'
;MLYARVCAQQQAIGKIIMLNISKVLDCYMSVVSVSMPEELLNRIDQFADDHGYTGRSEVLREASRNLLGEFEDEQLEDRELMGVVTVLFDYETTSVEEKMMHLRHEHEDIVASNFHSHVGGHHCMELFVLEGSLEEISTFVGKIRATKDTLTVDYSVLPVDDFGPLADIN
;
A
#
# COMPACT_ATOMS: atom_id res chain seq x y z
N MET A 1 39.04 39.90 18.21
CA MET A 1 38.82 38.46 18.50
C MET A 1 37.56 38.16 19.33
N LEU A 2 36.92 39.14 19.99
CA LEU A 2 35.68 38.91 20.78
C LEU A 2 34.37 38.85 19.96
N TYR A 3 34.27 39.57 18.84
CA TYR A 3 33.02 39.66 18.05
C TYR A 3 32.63 38.36 17.32
N ALA A 4 33.60 37.57 16.87
CA ALA A 4 33.34 36.32 16.16
C ALA A 4 32.77 35.21 17.07
N ARG A 5 33.07 35.23 18.38
CA ARG A 5 32.53 34.25 19.33
C ARG A 5 31.07 34.52 19.70
N VAL A 6 30.63 35.78 19.72
CA VAL A 6 29.24 36.14 20.03
C VAL A 6 28.28 35.76 18.88
N CYS A 7 28.70 35.93 17.62
CA CYS A 7 27.89 35.49 16.46
C CYS A 7 27.72 33.97 16.40
N ALA A 8 28.77 33.19 16.69
CA ALA A 8 28.68 31.73 16.69
C ALA A 8 27.75 31.20 17.81
N GLN A 9 27.71 31.89 18.95
CA GLN A 9 26.85 31.54 20.08
C GLN A 9 25.37 31.90 19.82
N GLN A 10 25.07 33.00 19.11
CA GLN A 10 23.71 33.33 18.67
C GLN A 10 23.18 32.40 17.56
N GLN A 11 24.03 31.94 16.63
CA GLN A 11 23.65 30.93 15.63
C GLN A 11 23.38 29.54 16.24
N ALA A 12 24.12 29.15 17.28
CA ALA A 12 23.88 27.89 17.99
C ALA A 12 22.56 27.90 18.77
N ILE A 13 22.22 29.02 19.43
CA ILE A 13 20.94 29.18 20.14
C ILE A 13 19.76 29.21 19.15
N GLY A 14 19.91 29.86 17.99
CA GLY A 14 18.90 29.84 16.92
C GLY A 14 18.65 28.45 16.33
N LYS A 15 19.70 27.62 16.17
CA LYS A 15 19.58 26.23 15.71
C LYS A 15 18.86 25.33 16.72
N ILE A 16 19.12 25.50 18.01
CA ILE A 16 18.44 24.72 19.07
C ILE A 16 16.95 25.10 19.16
N ILE A 17 16.60 26.38 18.98
CA ILE A 17 15.20 26.83 18.99
C ILE A 17 14.46 26.33 17.73
N MET A 18 15.07 26.37 16.54
CA MET A 18 14.43 25.85 15.31
C MET A 18 14.27 24.32 15.31
N LEU A 19 15.24 23.57 15.84
CA LEU A 19 15.10 22.11 16.00
C LEU A 19 13.99 21.74 17.00
N ASN A 20 13.77 22.57 18.03
CA ASN A 20 12.65 22.36 18.95
C ASN A 20 11.30 22.72 18.33
N ILE A 21 11.20 23.73 17.46
CA ILE A 21 9.93 24.05 16.78
C ILE A 21 9.57 22.94 15.77
N SER A 22 10.55 22.41 15.03
CA SER A 22 10.30 21.29 14.11
C SER A 22 9.86 20.01 14.84
N LYS A 23 10.44 19.69 16.01
CA LYS A 23 10.03 18.53 16.82
C LYS A 23 8.72 18.74 17.58
N VAL A 24 8.34 19.99 17.87
CA VAL A 24 7.04 20.30 18.51
C VAL A 24 5.90 20.28 17.49
N LEU A 25 6.16 20.45 16.20
CA LEU A 25 5.14 20.32 15.14
C LEU A 25 4.71 18.87 14.87
N ASP A 26 5.52 17.86 15.20
CA ASP A 26 5.19 16.43 15.01
C ASP A 26 4.16 15.86 16.02
N CYS A 27 3.69 16.69 16.96
CA CYS A 27 2.69 16.26 17.96
C CYS A 27 1.25 16.69 17.60
N TYR A 28 1.02 17.24 16.39
CA TYR A 28 -0.34 17.53 15.93
C TYR A 28 -0.94 16.32 15.21
N MET A 29 -1.77 15.56 15.93
CA MET A 29 -2.65 14.57 15.30
C MET A 29 -3.82 15.31 14.64
N SER A 30 -3.84 15.34 13.31
CA SER A 30 -4.97 15.86 12.55
C SER A 30 -6.20 14.96 12.73
N VAL A 31 -7.34 15.56 13.05
CA VAL A 31 -8.62 14.85 13.14
C VAL A 31 -9.33 14.94 11.80
N VAL A 32 -9.63 13.79 11.21
CA VAL A 32 -10.38 13.66 9.96
C VAL A 32 -11.71 12.97 10.26
N SER A 33 -12.80 13.47 9.69
CA SER A 33 -14.11 12.83 9.75
C SER A 33 -14.36 12.06 8.46
N VAL A 34 -14.75 10.79 8.57
CA VAL A 34 -15.00 9.88 7.45
C VAL A 34 -16.42 9.34 7.57
N SER A 35 -17.16 9.31 6.47
CA SER A 35 -18.48 8.68 6.41
C SER A 35 -18.35 7.24 5.92
N MET A 36 -19.05 6.31 6.56
CA MET A 36 -19.04 4.89 6.21
C MET A 36 -20.36 4.20 6.60
N PRO A 37 -20.71 3.05 6.00
CA PRO A 37 -21.86 2.26 6.40
C PRO A 37 -21.78 1.80 7.86
N GLU A 38 -22.92 1.76 8.56
CA GLU A 38 -23.00 1.36 9.97
C GLU A 38 -22.47 -0.06 10.21
N GLU A 39 -22.72 -0.97 9.27
CA GLU A 39 -22.21 -2.35 9.34
C GLU A 39 -20.66 -2.40 9.35
N LEU A 40 -20.01 -1.56 8.56
CA LEU A 40 -18.54 -1.49 8.53
C LEU A 40 -17.98 -0.94 9.85
N LEU A 41 -18.65 0.07 10.41
CA LEU A 41 -18.27 0.65 11.70
C LEU A 41 -18.34 -0.40 12.82
N ASN A 42 -19.42 -1.18 12.86
CA ASN A 42 -19.59 -2.27 13.82
C ASN A 42 -18.53 -3.37 13.67
N ARG A 43 -18.14 -3.69 12.43
CA ARG A 43 -17.04 -4.64 12.18
C ARG A 43 -15.70 -4.14 12.69
N ILE A 44 -15.41 -2.84 12.53
CA ILE A 44 -14.18 -2.22 13.06
C ILE A 44 -14.18 -2.23 14.59
N ASP A 45 -15.33 -1.95 15.24
CA ASP A 45 -15.47 -2.05 16.69
C ASP A 45 -15.16 -3.46 17.19
N GLN A 46 -15.81 -4.47 16.61
CA GLN A 46 -15.60 -5.86 17.00
C GLN A 46 -14.14 -6.27 16.82
N PHE A 47 -13.54 -5.90 15.68
CA PHE A 47 -12.13 -6.19 15.41
C PHE A 47 -11.20 -5.54 16.45
N ALA A 48 -11.49 -4.30 16.85
CA ALA A 48 -10.71 -3.60 17.87
C ALA A 48 -10.76 -4.32 19.22
N ASP A 49 -11.96 -4.72 19.65
CA ASP A 49 -12.17 -5.44 20.91
C ASP A 49 -11.50 -6.81 20.93
N ASP A 50 -11.62 -7.57 19.84
CA ASP A 50 -11.07 -8.93 19.72
C ASP A 50 -9.53 -8.96 19.74
N HIS A 51 -8.89 -7.90 19.24
CA HIS A 51 -7.42 -7.84 19.07
C HIS A 51 -6.73 -6.89 20.05
N GLY A 52 -7.46 -6.35 21.03
CA GLY A 52 -6.89 -5.54 22.12
C GLY A 52 -6.48 -4.13 21.72
N TYR A 53 -7.07 -3.57 20.67
CA TYR A 53 -6.85 -2.19 20.26
C TYR A 53 -7.52 -1.21 21.22
N THR A 54 -6.91 -0.03 21.39
CA THR A 54 -7.44 1.02 22.28
C THR A 54 -8.65 1.76 21.69
N GLY A 55 -8.92 1.58 20.40
CA GLY A 55 -10.13 2.07 19.72
C GLY A 55 -9.98 2.16 18.21
N ARG A 56 -11.05 2.61 17.55
CA ARG A 56 -11.14 2.71 16.07
C ARG A 56 -10.00 3.50 15.43
N SER A 57 -9.56 4.59 16.08
CA SER A 57 -8.48 5.44 15.55
C SER A 57 -7.14 4.73 15.49
N GLU A 58 -6.90 3.75 16.35
CA GLU A 58 -5.69 2.94 16.30
C GLU A 58 -5.75 1.94 15.15
N VAL A 59 -6.87 1.20 15.03
CA VAL A 59 -7.13 0.30 13.91
C VAL A 59 -7.01 1.02 12.57
N LEU A 60 -7.66 2.18 12.42
CA LEU A 60 -7.62 2.96 11.18
C LEU A 60 -6.23 3.52 10.87
N ARG A 61 -5.43 3.85 11.88
CA ARG A 61 -4.07 4.34 11.69
C ARG A 61 -3.13 3.21 11.30
N GLU A 62 -3.25 2.04 11.91
CA GLU A 62 -2.47 0.87 11.52
C GLU A 62 -2.87 0.39 10.12
N ALA A 63 -4.16 0.30 9.83
CA ALA A 63 -4.65 -0.01 8.49
C ALA A 63 -4.15 0.99 7.45
N SER A 64 -4.20 2.30 7.75
CA SER A 64 -3.66 3.35 6.88
C SER A 64 -2.15 3.21 6.68
N ARG A 65 -1.38 2.89 7.74
CA ARG A 65 0.08 2.69 7.63
C ARG A 65 0.42 1.46 6.84
N ASN A 66 -0.30 0.36 7.01
CA ASN A 66 -0.09 -0.85 6.23
C ASN A 66 -0.42 -0.57 4.76
N LEU A 67 -1.55 0.10 4.49
CA LEU A 67 -1.97 0.45 3.13
C LEU A 67 -1.02 1.43 2.43
N LEU A 68 -0.49 2.43 3.15
CA LEU A 68 0.40 3.44 2.58
C LEU A 68 1.87 2.98 2.56
N GLY A 69 2.30 2.25 3.58
CA GLY A 69 3.65 1.69 3.69
C GLY A 69 3.90 0.52 2.75
N GLU A 70 2.86 -0.10 2.20
CA GLU A 70 2.95 -1.20 1.23
C GLU A 70 3.75 -0.84 -0.03
N PHE A 71 3.83 0.45 -0.37
CA PHE A 71 4.55 0.96 -1.55
C PHE A 71 5.62 2.01 -1.23
N GLU A 72 5.83 2.32 0.06
CA GLU A 72 6.82 3.30 0.54
C GLU A 72 7.96 2.64 1.33
N ASP A 73 8.02 1.31 1.36
CA ASP A 73 9.10 0.62 2.06
C ASP A 73 10.43 0.89 1.33
N GLU A 74 11.31 1.70 1.94
CA GLU A 74 12.66 1.98 1.44
C GLU A 74 13.48 0.69 1.22
N GLN A 75 13.08 -0.43 1.83
CA GLN A 75 13.67 -1.76 1.60
C GLN A 75 13.23 -2.40 0.28
N LEU A 76 12.13 -1.90 -0.27
CA LEU A 76 11.47 -2.14 -1.56
C LEU A 76 12.24 -1.59 -2.77
N GLU A 77 12.83 -0.41 -2.56
CA GLU A 77 13.37 0.43 -3.63
C GLU A 77 14.60 -0.21 -4.29
N ASP A 78 14.69 -0.04 -5.61
CA ASP A 78 15.78 -0.55 -6.47
C ASP A 78 15.99 -2.09 -6.46
N ARG A 79 15.00 -2.87 -6.01
CA ARG A 79 15.04 -4.35 -6.03
C ARG A 79 14.10 -4.93 -7.08
N GLU A 80 14.42 -6.13 -7.53
CA GLU A 80 13.51 -6.96 -8.33
C GLU A 80 12.51 -7.62 -7.39
N LEU A 81 11.22 -7.45 -7.67
CA LEU A 81 10.13 -7.87 -6.79
C LEU A 81 9.21 -8.86 -7.51
N MET A 82 8.64 -9.76 -6.73
CA MET A 82 7.56 -10.64 -7.13
C MET A 82 6.27 -10.21 -6.42
N GLY A 83 5.22 -9.94 -7.18
CA GLY A 83 3.91 -9.57 -6.68
C GLY A 83 2.87 -10.66 -6.96
N VAL A 84 1.94 -10.87 -6.04
CA VAL A 84 0.70 -11.59 -6.32
C VAL A 84 -0.45 -10.61 -6.12
N VAL A 85 -1.29 -10.42 -7.14
CA VAL A 85 -2.48 -9.58 -7.08
C VAL A 85 -3.72 -10.43 -7.32
N THR A 86 -4.66 -10.42 -6.38
CA THR A 86 -5.94 -11.10 -6.49
C THR A 86 -7.06 -10.08 -6.63
N VAL A 87 -7.88 -10.24 -7.67
CA VAL A 87 -9.00 -9.37 -8.00
C VAL A 87 -10.27 -10.20 -8.05
N LEU A 88 -11.28 -9.78 -7.30
CA LEU A 88 -12.63 -10.32 -7.38
C LEU A 88 -13.56 -9.27 -7.99
N PHE A 89 -14.32 -9.63 -9.01
CA PHE A 89 -15.28 -8.74 -9.67
C PHE A 89 -16.52 -9.49 -10.17
N ASP A 90 -17.60 -8.77 -10.44
CA ASP A 90 -18.83 -9.32 -11.00
C ASP A 90 -18.79 -9.29 -12.54
N TYR A 91 -18.92 -10.46 -13.17
CA TYR A 91 -18.81 -10.60 -14.63
C TYR A 91 -20.09 -10.24 -15.40
N GLU A 92 -21.21 -9.98 -14.71
CA GLU A 92 -22.41 -9.46 -15.38
C GLU A 92 -22.15 -8.09 -16.05
N THR A 93 -21.06 -7.42 -15.66
CA THR A 93 -20.60 -6.15 -16.24
C THR A 93 -19.48 -6.36 -17.26
N THR A 94 -19.81 -6.33 -18.56
CA THR A 94 -18.84 -6.52 -19.66
C THR A 94 -17.66 -5.53 -19.63
N SER A 95 -17.86 -4.36 -19.01
CA SER A 95 -16.83 -3.32 -18.92
C SER A 95 -15.65 -3.66 -18.02
N VAL A 96 -15.82 -4.51 -17.00
CA VAL A 96 -14.69 -4.91 -16.13
C VAL A 96 -13.84 -5.95 -16.84
N GLU A 97 -14.47 -6.92 -17.48
CA GLU A 97 -13.77 -7.97 -18.22
C GLU A 97 -12.90 -7.39 -19.34
N GLU A 98 -13.43 -6.43 -20.11
CA GLU A 98 -12.67 -5.73 -21.16
C GLU A 98 -11.50 -4.92 -20.58
N LYS A 99 -11.67 -4.28 -19.43
CA LYS A 99 -10.58 -3.57 -18.75
C LYS A 99 -9.52 -4.52 -18.21
N MET A 100 -9.90 -5.65 -17.63
CA MET A 100 -8.96 -6.66 -17.16
C MET A 100 -8.19 -7.30 -18.34
N MET A 101 -8.86 -7.54 -19.48
CA MET A 101 -8.21 -7.89 -20.75
C MET A 101 -7.15 -6.87 -21.16
N HIS A 102 -7.49 -5.57 -21.16
CA HIS A 102 -6.53 -4.53 -21.52
C HIS A 102 -5.38 -4.42 -20.53
N LEU A 103 -5.63 -4.56 -19.23
CA LEU A 103 -4.59 -4.54 -18.21
C LEU A 103 -3.61 -5.70 -18.38
N ARG A 104 -4.10 -6.90 -18.76
CA ARG A 104 -3.26 -8.04 -19.14
C ARG A 104 -2.33 -7.70 -20.29
N HIS A 105 -2.87 -7.16 -21.39
CA HIS A 105 -2.11 -6.88 -22.60
C HIS A 105 -1.15 -5.69 -22.46
N GLU A 106 -1.52 -4.67 -21.70
CA GLU A 106 -0.70 -3.47 -21.51
C GLU A 106 0.52 -3.73 -20.61
N HIS A 107 0.46 -4.77 -19.76
CA HIS A 107 1.50 -5.09 -18.78
C HIS A 107 2.04 -6.52 -18.94
N GLU A 108 2.02 -7.08 -20.15
CA GLU A 108 2.55 -8.44 -20.43
C GLU A 108 4.04 -8.58 -20.06
N ASP A 109 4.76 -7.46 -19.98
CA ASP A 109 6.16 -7.36 -19.59
C ASP A 109 6.39 -7.68 -18.10
N ILE A 110 5.45 -7.30 -17.22
CA ILE A 110 5.55 -7.59 -15.79
C ILE A 110 4.65 -8.75 -15.35
N VAL A 111 3.64 -9.14 -16.14
CA VAL A 111 2.74 -10.26 -15.80
C VAL A 111 3.40 -11.58 -16.17
N ALA A 112 4.05 -12.21 -15.19
CA ALA A 112 4.65 -13.54 -15.33
C ALA A 112 3.59 -14.64 -15.56
N SER A 113 2.42 -14.52 -14.90
CA SER A 113 1.30 -15.45 -15.09
C SER A 113 -0.02 -14.80 -14.68
N ASN A 114 -1.12 -15.21 -15.33
CA ASN A 114 -2.48 -14.85 -14.95
C ASN A 114 -3.36 -16.10 -14.86
N PHE A 115 -4.19 -16.16 -13.82
CA PHE A 115 -5.18 -17.20 -13.61
C PHE A 115 -6.56 -16.55 -13.46
N HIS A 116 -7.54 -17.06 -14.20
CA HIS A 116 -8.93 -16.59 -14.14
C HIS A 116 -9.86 -17.77 -13.81
N SER A 117 -10.77 -17.58 -12.86
CA SER A 117 -11.78 -18.59 -12.51
C SER A 117 -13.13 -17.97 -12.14
N HIS A 118 -14.22 -18.62 -12.53
CA HIS A 118 -15.57 -18.26 -12.11
C HIS A 118 -15.84 -18.81 -10.71
N VAL A 119 -16.21 -17.94 -9.77
CA VAL A 119 -16.46 -18.27 -8.36
C VAL A 119 -17.85 -17.76 -7.96
N GLY A 120 -18.63 -18.55 -7.22
CA GLY A 120 -19.85 -18.06 -6.59
C GLY A 120 -20.94 -17.56 -7.54
N GLY A 121 -21.08 -18.17 -8.73
CA GLY A 121 -22.20 -17.96 -9.65
C GLY A 121 -22.13 -16.69 -10.51
N HIS A 122 -21.77 -15.55 -9.92
CA HIS A 122 -21.74 -14.24 -10.60
C HIS A 122 -20.38 -13.52 -10.49
N HIS A 123 -19.36 -14.17 -9.92
CA HIS A 123 -18.06 -13.54 -9.73
C HIS A 123 -16.97 -14.21 -10.56
N CYS A 124 -15.99 -13.40 -10.96
CA CYS A 124 -14.72 -13.84 -11.49
C CYS A 124 -13.63 -13.47 -10.49
N MET A 125 -12.75 -14.44 -10.22
CA MET A 125 -11.52 -14.23 -9.48
C MET A 125 -10.37 -14.30 -10.48
N GLU A 126 -9.60 -13.22 -10.56
CA GLU A 126 -8.34 -13.17 -11.29
C GLU A 126 -7.17 -13.08 -10.33
N LEU A 127 -6.13 -13.85 -10.59
CA LEU A 127 -4.86 -13.80 -9.88
C LEU A 127 -3.76 -13.49 -10.88
N PHE A 128 -2.97 -12.48 -10.58
CA PHE A 128 -1.79 -12.08 -11.35
C PHE A 128 -0.55 -12.37 -10.53
N VAL A 129 0.40 -13.05 -11.15
CA VAL A 129 1.78 -13.13 -10.67
C VAL A 129 2.56 -12.12 -11.48
N LEU A 130 3.18 -11.17 -10.78
CA LEU A 130 3.92 -10.06 -11.33
C LEU A 130 5.40 -10.19 -10.98
N GLU A 131 6.27 -9.82 -11.89
CA GLU A 131 7.72 -9.69 -11.67
C GLU A 131 8.16 -8.34 -12.23
N GLY A 132 8.81 -7.51 -11.40
CA GLY A 132 9.22 -6.17 -11.83
C GLY A 132 9.65 -5.28 -10.66
N SER A 133 9.83 -4.00 -10.95
CA SER A 133 10.14 -3.00 -9.92
C SER A 133 8.91 -2.64 -9.08
N LEU A 134 9.15 -2.04 -7.92
CA LEU A 134 8.08 -1.52 -7.06
C LEU A 134 7.17 -0.54 -7.82
N GLU A 135 7.74 0.34 -8.64
CA GLU A 135 6.99 1.34 -9.41
C GLU A 135 6.03 0.69 -10.41
N GLU A 136 6.49 -0.32 -11.14
CA GLU A 136 5.70 -1.04 -12.14
C GLU A 136 4.55 -1.81 -11.48
N ILE A 137 4.85 -2.56 -10.42
CA ILE A 137 3.84 -3.32 -9.65
C ILE A 137 2.81 -2.37 -9.02
N SER A 138 3.26 -1.27 -8.41
CA SER A 138 2.38 -0.25 -7.81
C SER A 138 1.46 0.38 -8.85
N THR A 139 2.00 0.69 -10.04
CA THR A 139 1.24 1.25 -11.16
C THR A 139 0.16 0.27 -11.62
N PHE A 140 0.49 -1.01 -11.75
CA PHE A 140 -0.45 -2.06 -12.12
C PHE A 140 -1.59 -2.19 -11.10
N VAL A 141 -1.26 -2.30 -9.82
CA VAL A 141 -2.24 -2.38 -8.73
C VAL A 141 -3.12 -1.12 -8.69
N GLY A 142 -2.52 0.06 -8.87
CA GLY A 142 -3.23 1.34 -8.94
C GLY A 142 -4.26 1.38 -10.07
N LYS A 143 -3.93 0.87 -11.26
CA LYS A 143 -4.86 0.78 -12.39
C LYS A 143 -6.01 -0.21 -12.13
N ILE A 144 -5.75 -1.34 -11.47
CA ILE A 144 -6.80 -2.29 -11.06
C ILE A 144 -7.75 -1.61 -10.06
N ARG A 145 -7.22 -0.97 -9.02
CA ARG A 145 -8.03 -0.24 -8.01
C ARG A 145 -8.86 0.90 -8.63
N ALA A 146 -8.38 1.53 -9.69
CA ALA A 146 -9.12 2.56 -10.42
C ALA A 146 -10.25 2.00 -11.30
N THR A 147 -10.29 0.68 -11.51
CA THR A 147 -11.35 0.04 -12.27
C THR A 147 -12.62 -0.07 -11.43
N LYS A 148 -13.67 0.61 -11.88
CA LYS A 148 -15.02 0.50 -11.33
C LYS A 148 -15.49 -0.94 -11.35
N ASP A 149 -16.31 -1.30 -10.36
CA ASP A 149 -16.95 -2.61 -10.24
C ASP A 149 -15.99 -3.77 -9.88
N THR A 150 -14.80 -3.44 -9.35
CA THR A 150 -13.96 -4.38 -8.60
C THR A 150 -14.49 -4.50 -7.16
N LEU A 151 -14.75 -5.72 -6.69
CA LEU A 151 -15.26 -5.98 -5.34
C LEU A 151 -14.14 -6.01 -4.31
N THR A 152 -13.03 -6.66 -4.65
CA THR A 152 -11.88 -6.80 -3.76
C THR A 152 -10.61 -6.87 -4.59
N VAL A 153 -9.60 -6.13 -4.16
CA VAL A 153 -8.25 -6.16 -4.71
C VAL A 153 -7.30 -6.38 -3.54
N ASP A 154 -6.68 -7.54 -3.51
CA ASP A 154 -5.67 -7.94 -2.53
C ASP A 154 -4.34 -8.12 -3.25
N TYR A 155 -3.23 -7.76 -2.62
CA TYR A 155 -1.92 -8.06 -3.19
C TYR A 155 -0.87 -8.29 -2.11
N SER A 156 0.21 -8.93 -2.50
CA SER A 156 1.39 -9.14 -1.68
C SER A 156 2.61 -8.96 -2.56
N VAL A 157 3.61 -8.21 -2.09
CA VAL A 157 4.87 -7.97 -2.79
C VAL A 157 6.01 -8.51 -1.96
N LEU A 158 6.91 -9.27 -2.59
CA LEU A 158 8.05 -9.93 -1.97
C LEU A 158 9.30 -9.64 -2.79
N PRO A 159 10.45 -9.33 -2.17
CA PRO A 159 11.69 -9.15 -2.92
C PRO A 159 12.24 -10.48 -3.41
N VAL A 160 12.73 -10.50 -4.65
CA VAL A 160 13.24 -11.72 -5.29
C VAL A 160 14.58 -12.16 -4.68
N ASP A 161 15.40 -11.23 -4.19
CA ASP A 161 16.71 -11.58 -3.61
C ASP A 161 16.62 -12.37 -2.29
N ASP A 162 15.45 -12.39 -1.65
CA ASP A 162 15.21 -13.18 -0.44
C ASP A 162 15.05 -14.69 -0.77
N PHE A 163 14.87 -15.04 -2.05
CA PHE A 163 14.97 -16.40 -2.57
C PHE A 163 16.45 -16.77 -2.79
N GLY A 164 17.24 -16.91 -1.71
CA GLY A 164 18.56 -17.56 -1.77
C GLY A 164 18.52 -18.93 -2.49
N PRO A 165 19.66 -19.45 -2.96
CA PRO A 165 19.83 -20.12 -4.25
C PRO A 165 18.82 -21.25 -4.50
N LEU A 166 17.65 -20.90 -5.03
CA LEU A 166 16.76 -21.85 -5.70
C LEU A 166 17.05 -21.93 -7.21
N ALA A 167 17.93 -21.05 -7.72
CA ALA A 167 18.41 -21.05 -9.11
C ALA A 167 19.25 -22.28 -9.49
N ASP A 168 19.61 -23.16 -8.54
CA ASP A 168 20.38 -24.40 -8.78
C ASP A 168 19.54 -25.68 -8.69
N ILE A 169 18.20 -25.61 -8.63
CA ILE A 169 17.36 -26.82 -8.52
C ILE A 169 16.39 -26.93 -9.71
N ASN A 170 16.90 -27.61 -10.75
CA ASN A 170 16.26 -28.20 -11.95
C ASN A 170 16.03 -27.34 -13.18
#